data_AF-A0A3D9C279-F1
#
_entry.id   AF-A0A3D9C279-F1
#
_cell.length_a   1.000
_cell.length_b   1.000
_cell.length_c   1.000
_cell.angle_alpha   90.00
_cell.angle_beta   90.00
_cell.angle_gamma   90.00
#
_symmetry.space_group_name_H-M   'P 1'
#
loop_
_entity.id
_entity.type
_entity.pdbx_description
1 polymer ?
#
loop_
_entity_poly.entity_id
_entity_poly.type
_entity_poly.pdbx_seq_one_letter_code
_entity_poly.pdbx_strand_id
1 'polypeptide(L)' 'MKLLTFLDGGSLAGVFFMIVGMIIIGALFFSIIVTFIVKLIYESKDNRKFSRKQFIMTFIICLLVCGLISGYICG' A
#
# COMPACT_ATOMS: atom_id res chain seq x y z
N MET A 1 6.86 -22.20 14.60
CA MET A 1 6.04 -22.31 15.82
C MET A 1 5.94 -21.00 16.62
N LYS A 2 5.98 -19.82 15.98
CA LYS A 2 5.84 -18.51 16.65
C LYS A 2 4.53 -17.78 16.35
N LEU A 3 3.78 -18.28 15.37
CA LEU A 3 2.50 -17.71 14.92
C LEU A 3 1.32 -18.25 15.75
N LEU A 4 1.40 -19.51 16.21
CA LEU A 4 0.37 -20.13 17.05
C LEU A 4 0.30 -19.54 18.48
N THR A 5 1.42 -19.10 19.06
CA THR A 5 1.45 -18.48 20.41
C THR A 5 0.73 -17.14 20.47
N PHE A 6 0.46 -16.50 19.33
CA PHE A 6 -0.29 -15.25 19.28
C PHE A 6 -1.82 -15.48 19.19
N LEU A 7 -2.26 -16.63 18.68
CA LEU A 7 -3.69 -17.00 18.64
C LEU A 7 -4.20 -17.54 19.98
N ASP A 8 -3.33 -18.08 20.83
CA ASP A 8 -3.67 -18.63 22.15
C ASP A 8 -3.85 -17.52 23.22
N GLY A 9 -3.40 -16.30 22.92
CA GLY A 9 -3.51 -15.09 23.74
C GLY A 9 -4.77 -14.27 23.48
N GLY A 10 -5.94 -14.89 23.43
CA GLY A 10 -7.22 -14.27 23.81
C GLY A 10 -7.70 -12.96 23.14
N SER A 11 -7.23 -12.54 21.97
CA SER A 11 -7.86 -11.36 21.34
C SER A 11 -7.85 -11.40 19.81
N LEU A 12 -9.05 -11.55 19.25
CA LEU A 12 -9.38 -11.25 17.84
C LEU A 12 -8.75 -9.92 17.37
N ALA A 13 -8.60 -8.95 18.30
CA ALA A 13 -7.99 -7.65 18.03
C ALA A 13 -6.51 -7.77 17.66
N GLY A 14 -5.73 -8.64 18.31
CA GLY A 14 -4.31 -8.79 18.00
C GLY A 14 -4.08 -9.28 16.57
N VAL A 15 -4.83 -10.31 16.17
CA VAL A 15 -4.76 -10.88 14.81
C VAL A 15 -5.20 -9.83 13.78
N PHE A 16 -6.25 -9.07 14.10
CA PHE A 16 -6.73 -7.96 13.27
C PHE A 16 -5.65 -6.88 13.07
N PHE A 17 -4.99 -6.44 14.15
CA PHE A 17 -3.90 -5.46 14.08
C PHE A 17 -2.70 -5.96 13.27
N MET A 18 -2.38 -7.25 13.34
CA MET A 18 -1.28 -7.84 12.58
C MET A 18 -1.59 -7.87 11.07
N ILE A 19 -2.82 -8.24 10.69
CA ILE A 19 -3.27 -8.26 9.29
C ILE A 19 -3.35 -6.84 8.73
N VAL A 20 -3.98 -5.91 9.45
CA VAL A 20 -4.04 -4.50 9.04
C VAL A 20 -2.65 -3.90 8.93
N GLY A 21 -1.74 -4.20 9.86
CA GLY A 21 -0.35 -3.77 9.80
C GLY A 21 0.37 -4.24 8.54
N MET A 22 0.21 -5.51 8.16
CA MET A 22 0.78 -6.07 6.93
C MET A 22 0.20 -5.40 5.68
N ILE A 23 -1.11 -5.11 5.65
CA ILE A 23 -1.76 -4.43 4.53
C ILE A 23 -1.25 -3.00 4.39
N ILE A 24 -1.11 -2.26 5.50
CA ILE A 24 -0.57 -0.89 5.49
C ILE A 24 0.88 -0.89 4.98
N ILE A 25 1.71 -1.80 5.47
CA ILE A 25 3.11 -1.93 5.02
C ILE A 25 3.16 -2.27 3.53
N GLY A 26 2.33 -3.22 3.06
CA GLY A 26 2.23 -3.59 1.65
C GLY A 26 1.79 -2.44 0.75
N ALA A 27 0.76 -1.69 1.17
CA ALA A 27 0.25 -0.53 0.44
C ALA A 27 1.29 0.61 0.35
N LEU A 28 2.01 0.87 1.44
CA LEU A 28 3.11 1.85 1.44
C LEU A 28 4.22 1.45 0.48
N PHE A 29 4.64 0.18 0.52
CA PHE A 29 5.68 -0.33 -0.38
C PHE A 29 5.26 -0.25 -1.84
N PHE A 30 4.04 -0.68 -2.15
CA PHE A 30 3.48 -0.63 -3.50
C PHE A 30 3.38 0.80 -4.01
N SER A 31 2.89 1.72 -3.19
CA SER A 31 2.78 3.13 -3.56
C SER A 31 4.15 3.76 -3.88
N ILE A 32 5.21 3.41 -3.14
CA ILE A 32 6.57 3.90 -3.42
C ILE A 32 7.08 3.34 -4.75
N ILE A 33 6.90 2.04 -5.00
CA ILE A 33 7.35 1.40 -6.25
C ILE A 33 6.66 2.03 -7.47
N VAL A 34 5.33 2.16 -7.44
CA VAL A 34 4.58 2.76 -8.56
C VAL A 34 5.03 4.20 -8.77
N THR A 35 5.14 4.98 -7.70
CA THR A 35 5.62 6.37 -7.76
C THR A 35 7.01 6.46 -8.41
N PHE A 36 7.91 5.55 -8.05
CA PHE A 36 9.28 5.53 -8.56
C PHE A 36 9.31 5.17 -10.05
N ILE A 37 8.50 4.19 -10.47
CA ILE A 37 8.37 3.79 -11.87
C ILE A 37 7.78 4.93 -12.72
N VAL A 38 6.68 5.54 -12.26
CA VAL A 38 6.05 6.64 -13.01
C VAL A 38 7.02 7.83 -13.09
N LYS A 39 7.77 8.14 -12.03
CA LYS A 39 8.81 9.17 -12.04
C LYS A 39 9.90 8.86 -13.08
N LEU A 40 10.46 7.64 -13.08
CA LEU A 40 11.48 7.22 -14.04
C LEU A 40 10.99 7.30 -15.49
N ILE A 41 9.77 6.82 -15.77
CA ILE A 41 9.20 6.84 -17.12
C ILE A 41 8.99 8.29 -17.59
N TYR A 42 8.43 9.17 -16.76
CA TYR A 42 8.20 10.57 -17.12
C TYR A 42 9.51 11.35 -17.33
N GLU A 43 10.49 11.15 -16.44
CA GLU A 43 11.78 11.83 -16.52
C GLU A 43 12.56 11.35 -17.76
N SER A 44 12.48 10.06 -18.09
CA SER A 44 13.11 9.46 -19.27
C SER A 44 12.46 9.88 -20.60
N LYS A 45 11.17 10.21 -20.63
CA LYS A 45 10.45 10.45 -21.90
C LYS A 45 10.48 11.91 -22.37
N ASP A 46 10.53 12.88 -21.45
CA ASP A 46 10.34 14.30 -21.83
C ASP A 46 11.37 15.27 -21.22
N ASN A 47 12.33 14.81 -20.40
CA ASN A 47 13.21 15.68 -19.60
C ASN A 47 12.44 16.75 -18.77
N ARG A 48 11.12 16.59 -18.59
CA ARG A 48 10.28 17.52 -17.83
C ARG A 48 10.15 17.04 -16.39
N LYS A 49 10.31 17.96 -15.44
CA LYS A 49 10.15 17.67 -14.00
C LYS A 49 8.76 17.12 -13.73
N PHE A 50 8.71 16.01 -13.01
CA PHE A 50 7.49 15.36 -12.54
C PHE A 50 6.58 16.39 -11.85
N SER A 51 5.43 16.70 -12.46
CA SER A 51 4.52 17.70 -11.92
C SER A 51 3.80 17.14 -10.69
N ARG A 52 3.73 17.92 -9.60
CA ARG A 52 3.06 17.52 -8.35
C ARG A 52 1.62 17.05 -8.57
N LYS A 53 0.95 17.56 -9.62
CA LYS A 53 -0.42 17.16 -9.99
C LYS A 53 -0.51 15.70 -10.42
N GLN A 54 0.44 15.20 -11.22
CA GLN A 54 0.47 13.81 -11.70
C GLN A 54 0.86 12.83 -10.60
N PHE A 55 1.77 13.25 -9.72
CA PHE A 55 2.14 12.50 -8.52
C PHE A 55 0.94 12.23 -7.62
N ILE A 56 0.20 13.30 -7.27
CA ILE A 56 -0.98 13.20 -6.41
C ILE A 56 -2.07 12.35 -7.07
N MET A 57 -2.26 12.48 -8.39
CA MET A 57 -3.27 11.69 -9.09
C MET A 57 -2.94 10.19 -9.07
N THR A 58 -1.68 9.83 -9.32
CA THR A 58 -1.19 8.44 -9.26
C THR A 58 -1.28 7.88 -7.84
N PHE A 59 -0.90 8.68 -6.85
CA PHE A 59 -0.95 8.32 -5.43
C PHE A 59 -2.40 8.06 -4.97
N ILE A 60 -3.34 8.94 -5.34
CA ILE A 60 -4.77 8.79 -5.03
C ILE A 60 -5.34 7.53 -5.67
N ILE A 61 -5.02 7.25 -6.93
CA ILE A 61 -5.50 6.04 -7.63
C ILE A 61 -4.98 4.77 -6.94
N CYS A 62 -3.69 4.73 -6.58
CA CYS A 62 -3.12 3.59 -5.87
C CYS A 62 -3.76 3.39 -4.49
N LEU A 63 -3.98 4.48 -3.73
CA LEU A 63 -4.67 4.43 -2.44
C LEU A 63 -6.11 3.92 -2.57
N LEU A 64 -6.84 4.40 -3.58
CA LEU A 64 -8.20 3.96 -3.88
C LEU A 64 -8.24 2.46 -4.19
N VAL A 65 -7.36 1.99 -5.07
CA VAL A 65 -7.30 0.57 -5.48
C VAL A 65 -6.87 -0.33 -4.31
N CYS A 66 -5.83 0.04 -3.56
CA CYS A 66 -5.40 -0.72 -2.38
C CYS A 66 -6.49 -0.77 -1.31
N GLY A 67 -7.20 0.33 -1.07
CA GLY A 67 -8.32 0.39 -0.13
C GLY A 67 -9.54 -0.43 -0.58
N LEU A 68 -9.83 -0.45 -1.89
CA LEU A 68 -10.92 -1.27 -2.44
C LEU A 68 -10.62 -2.77 -2.31
N ILE A 69 -9.38 -3.16 -2.60
CA ILE A 69 -8.93 -4.56 -2.51
C ILE A 69 -8.90 -5.02 -1.05
N SER A 70 -8.38 -4.20 -0.13
CA SER A 70 -8.36 -4.56 1.30
C SER A 70 -9.77 -4.61 1.89
N GLY A 71 -10.65 -3.70 1.49
CA GLY A 71 -12.06 -3.73 1.87
C GLY A 71 -12.82 -4.94 1.33
N TYR A 72 -12.50 -5.37 0.10
CA TYR A 72 -13.11 -6.58 -0.50
C TYR A 72 -12.62 -7.89 0.14
N ILE A 73 -11.37 -7.95 0.60
CA ILE A 73 -10.81 -9.16 1.23
C ILE A 73 -11.23 -9.26 2.71
N CYS A 74 -11.46 -8.13 3.37
CA CYS A 74 -11.72 -8.06 4.82
C CYS A 74 -13.21 -7.81 5.19
N GLY A 75 -14.07 -7.54 4.20
CA GLY A 75 -15.53 -7.39 4.36
C GLY A 75 -16.28 -8.62 3.87
#